data_AF-A0A2G5B2I7-F1
#
_entry.id   AF-A0A2G5B2I7-F1
#
_cell.length_a   1.000
_cell.length_b   1.000
_cell.length_c   1.000
_cell.angle_alpha   90.00
_cell.angle_beta   90.00
_cell.angle_gamma   90.00
#
_symmetry.space_group_name_H-M   'P 1'
#
loop_
_entity.id
_entity.type
_entity.pdbx_description
1 polymer ?
#
loop_
_entity_poly.entity_id
_entity_poly.type
_entity_poly.pdbx_seq_one_letter_code
_entity_poly.pdbx_strand_id
1 'polypeptide(L)'
;MLLAHGADLHVRDDEPLCEAAAHGHLRLLHLLMAAGADLHAASDAPLRCAARGGHVDVVRALLDAGADARASGGVQALRAAARGGWLHVVTTLVAAGADLSDPDFRACALRSRSISRALNISAELPSNRFTFQ
;
A
#
# COMPACT_ATOMS: atom_id res chain seq x y z
N MET A 1 -1.66 -30.76 -10.72
CA MET A 1 -1.20 -31.20 -9.39
C MET A 1 0.22 -30.68 -9.17
N LEU A 2 0.36 -29.57 -8.45
CA LEU A 2 1.65 -29.00 -8.06
C LEU A 2 1.69 -28.93 -6.53
N LEU A 3 1.83 -30.10 -5.92
CA LEU A 3 2.09 -30.28 -4.48
C LEU A 3 3.26 -31.23 -4.36
N ALA A 4 4.43 -30.74 -4.74
CA ALA A 4 5.70 -31.37 -4.43
C ALA A 4 6.67 -30.23 -4.28
N HIS A 5 6.96 -29.86 -3.03
CA HIS A 5 8.21 -29.35 -2.48
C HIS A 5 7.87 -28.98 -1.04
N GLY A 6 8.38 -29.76 -0.09
CA GLY A 6 8.19 -29.56 1.34
C GLY A 6 8.79 -28.24 1.80
N ALA A 7 8.00 -27.17 1.68
CA ALA A 7 8.16 -25.97 2.49
C ALA A 7 7.45 -26.23 3.82
N ASP A 8 8.16 -25.93 4.90
CA ASP A 8 7.71 -26.02 6.28
C ASP A 8 6.25 -25.55 6.46
N LEU A 9 5.39 -26.52 6.78
CA LEU A 9 3.95 -26.38 7.08
C LEU A 9 3.69 -25.70 8.44
N HIS A 10 4.46 -24.66 8.78
CA HIS A 10 4.27 -23.88 10.00
C HIS A 10 4.33 -22.35 9.79
N VAL A 11 4.35 -21.87 8.55
CA VAL A 11 4.33 -20.44 8.26
C VAL A 11 3.29 -20.21 7.15
N ARG A 12 2.41 -19.21 7.35
CA ARG A 12 1.67 -18.48 6.30
C ARG A 12 0.24 -18.93 5.94
N ASP A 13 -0.68 -18.90 6.90
CA ASP A 13 -2.11 -18.66 6.60
C ASP A 13 -2.34 -17.32 5.83
N ASP A 14 -1.32 -16.45 5.79
CA ASP A 14 -1.36 -15.10 5.20
C ASP A 14 -0.99 -15.06 3.69
N GLU A 15 -0.44 -16.15 3.16
CA GLU A 15 0.01 -16.27 1.77
C GLU A 15 -1.12 -16.18 0.73
N PRO A 16 -2.27 -16.86 0.87
CA PRO A 16 -3.34 -16.79 -0.12
C PRO A 16 -3.98 -15.41 -0.21
N LEU A 17 -4.08 -14.68 0.92
CA LEU A 17 -4.65 -13.34 0.93
C LEU A 17 -3.69 -12.33 0.27
N CYS A 18 -2.39 -12.45 0.54
CA CYS A 18 -1.35 -11.65 -0.11
C CYS A 18 -1.31 -11.89 -1.62
N GLU A 19 -1.44 -13.14 -2.06
CA GLU A 19 -1.40 -13.49 -3.48
C GLU A 19 -2.66 -13.02 -4.23
N ALA A 20 -3.84 -13.21 -3.62
CA ALA A 20 -5.08 -12.62 -4.12
C ALA A 20 -4.96 -11.10 -4.26
N ALA A 21 -4.34 -10.45 -3.26
CA ALA A 21 -4.14 -9.01 -3.26
C ALA A 21 -3.13 -8.55 -4.31
N ALA A 22 -2.01 -9.26 -4.47
CA ALA A 22 -0.97 -8.98 -5.46
C ALA A 22 -1.44 -9.13 -6.92
N HIS A 23 -2.44 -9.97 -7.17
CA HIS A 23 -3.03 -10.22 -8.49
C HIS A 23 -4.36 -9.50 -8.73
N GLY A 24 -4.87 -8.75 -7.75
CA GLY A 24 -6.12 -8.01 -7.90
C GLY A 24 -7.38 -8.90 -7.86
N HIS A 25 -7.28 -10.12 -7.31
CA HIS A 25 -8.38 -11.08 -7.25
C HIS A 25 -9.37 -10.76 -6.14
N LEU A 26 -10.17 -9.70 -6.33
CA LEU A 26 -11.15 -9.22 -5.36
C LEU A 26 -12.14 -10.31 -4.89
N ARG A 27 -12.61 -11.17 -5.81
CA ARG A 27 -13.51 -12.28 -5.44
C ARG A 27 -12.86 -13.29 -4.51
N LEU A 28 -11.58 -13.61 -4.75
CA LEU A 28 -10.82 -14.53 -3.90
C LEU A 28 -10.54 -13.88 -2.55
N LEU A 29 -10.21 -12.59 -2.53
CA LEU A 29 -10.05 -11.79 -1.32
C LEU A 29 -11.31 -11.86 -0.43
N HIS A 30 -12.49 -11.61 -1.00
CA HIS A 30 -13.76 -11.68 -0.26
C HIS A 30 -14.05 -13.07 0.29
N LEU A 31 -13.73 -14.12 -0.47
CA LEU A 31 -13.92 -15.49 -0.03
C LEU A 31 -12.99 -15.85 1.13
N LEU A 32 -11.73 -15.42 1.08
CA LEU A 32 -10.77 -15.60 2.16
C LEU A 32 -11.16 -14.81 3.42
N MET A 33 -11.62 -13.57 3.27
CA MET A 33 -12.15 -12.77 4.39
C MET A 33 -13.37 -13.44 5.02
N ALA A 34 -14.29 -13.96 4.22
CA ALA A 34 -15.46 -14.69 4.71
C ALA A 34 -15.09 -16.01 5.40
N ALA A 35 -13.97 -16.62 5.02
CA ALA A 35 -13.41 -17.81 5.68
C ALA A 35 -12.68 -17.49 7.00
N GLY A 36 -12.59 -16.21 7.38
CA GLY A 36 -11.92 -15.78 8.62
C GLY A 36 -10.42 -15.56 8.48
N ALA A 37 -9.91 -15.33 7.27
CA ALA A 37 -8.51 -14.97 7.07
C ALA A 37 -8.17 -13.66 7.82
N ASP A 38 -7.02 -13.63 8.48
CA ASP A 38 -6.54 -12.44 9.18
C ASP A 38 -6.00 -11.40 8.18
N LEU A 39 -6.68 -10.26 8.12
CA LEU A 39 -6.38 -9.13 7.25
C LEU A 39 -5.17 -8.32 7.71
N HIS A 40 -4.88 -8.37 9.02
CA HIS A 40 -3.75 -7.70 9.65
C HIS A 40 -2.51 -8.58 9.74
N ALA A 41 -2.62 -9.82 9.27
CA ALA A 41 -1.54 -10.76 9.34
C ALA A 41 -0.28 -10.25 8.62
N ALA A 42 0.87 -10.58 9.20
CA ALA A 42 2.18 -10.10 8.77
C ALA A 42 2.29 -8.56 8.59
N SER A 43 1.62 -7.79 9.45
CA SER A 43 1.72 -6.32 9.52
C SER A 43 1.16 -5.64 8.25
N ASP A 44 -0.12 -5.91 7.99
CA ASP A 44 -0.87 -5.45 6.80
C ASP A 44 -0.20 -5.80 5.47
N ALA A 45 0.38 -7.01 5.39
CA ALA A 45 0.98 -7.54 4.18
C ALA A 45 0.05 -7.51 2.93
N PRO A 46 -1.27 -7.81 3.04
CA PRO A 46 -2.17 -7.78 1.90
C PRO A 46 -2.28 -6.38 1.28
N LEU A 47 -2.36 -5.34 2.14
CA LEU A 47 -2.48 -3.95 1.72
C LEU A 47 -1.24 -3.52 0.92
N ARG A 48 -0.04 -3.91 1.39
CA ARG A 48 1.21 -3.65 0.65
C ARG A 48 1.25 -4.36 -0.70
N CYS A 49 0.80 -5.61 -0.76
CA CYS A 49 0.77 -6.40 -1.99
C CYS A 49 -0.17 -5.78 -3.03
N ALA A 50 -1.39 -5.44 -2.64
CA ALA A 50 -2.35 -4.74 -3.49
C ALA A 50 -1.81 -3.39 -3.97
N ALA A 51 -1.19 -2.63 -3.06
CA ALA A 51 -0.62 -1.33 -3.38
C ALA A 51 0.59 -1.41 -4.32
N ARG A 52 1.42 -2.45 -4.20
CA ARG A 52 2.52 -2.73 -5.13
C ARG A 52 2.01 -3.10 -6.51
N GLY A 53 0.94 -3.89 -6.59
CA GLY A 53 0.28 -4.29 -7.85
C GLY A 53 -0.59 -3.20 -8.49
N GLY A 54 -0.89 -2.12 -7.77
CA GLY A 54 -1.73 -1.04 -8.29
C GLY A 54 -3.23 -1.34 -8.26
N HIS A 55 -3.66 -2.35 -7.50
CA HIS A 55 -5.04 -2.85 -7.48
C HIS A 55 -5.91 -2.05 -6.52
N VAL A 56 -6.46 -0.92 -6.99
CA VAL A 56 -7.30 -0.01 -6.19
C VAL A 56 -8.51 -0.69 -5.57
N ASP A 57 -9.19 -1.56 -6.32
CA ASP A 57 -10.41 -2.22 -5.83
C ASP A 57 -10.13 -3.13 -4.63
N VAL A 58 -8.99 -3.83 -4.65
CA VAL A 58 -8.52 -4.64 -3.52
C VAL A 58 -8.10 -3.75 -2.35
N VAL A 59 -7.36 -2.66 -2.61
CA VAL A 59 -6.97 -1.72 -1.55
C VAL A 59 -8.19 -1.16 -0.83
N ARG A 60 -9.24 -0.78 -1.58
CA ARG A 60 -10.52 -0.33 -1.01
C ARG A 60 -11.16 -1.42 -0.16
N ALA A 61 -11.28 -2.63 -0.67
CA ALA A 61 -11.88 -3.73 0.08
C ALA A 61 -11.11 -4.04 1.38
N LEU A 62 -9.77 -3.95 1.37
CA LEU A 62 -8.95 -4.12 2.58
C LEU A 62 -9.17 -2.99 3.59
N LEU A 63 -9.26 -1.73 3.13
CA LEU A 63 -9.55 -0.59 4.00
C LEU A 63 -10.97 -0.69 4.60
N ASP A 64 -11.95 -1.08 3.79
CA ASP A 64 -13.34 -1.30 4.23
C ASP A 64 -13.42 -2.46 5.24
N ALA A 65 -12.53 -3.45 5.13
CA ALA A 65 -12.43 -4.56 6.07
C ALA A 65 -11.66 -4.21 7.36
N GLY A 66 -11.19 -2.96 7.51
CA GLY A 66 -10.57 -2.45 8.74
C GLY A 66 -9.05 -2.28 8.68
N ALA A 67 -8.40 -2.44 7.52
CA ALA A 67 -6.97 -2.21 7.39
C ALA A 67 -6.59 -0.75 7.76
N ASP A 68 -5.58 -0.58 8.59
CA ASP A 68 -5.15 0.74 9.04
C ASP A 68 -4.12 1.35 8.07
N ALA A 69 -4.55 2.37 7.32
CA ALA A 69 -3.68 3.11 6.40
C ALA A 69 -2.60 3.94 7.13
N ARG A 70 -2.77 4.23 8.43
CA ARG A 70 -1.84 5.00 9.27
C ARG A 70 -0.80 4.13 9.95
N ALA A 71 -1.05 2.82 10.05
CA ALA A 71 -0.11 1.88 10.62
C ALA A 71 1.15 1.76 9.73
N SER A 72 2.19 1.12 10.28
CA SER A 72 3.45 0.86 9.57
C SER A 72 3.20 0.15 8.22
N GLY A 73 2.25 -0.79 8.17
CA GLY A 73 1.85 -1.47 6.95
C GLY A 73 1.22 -0.55 5.91
N GLY A 74 0.34 0.37 6.33
CA GLY A 74 -0.25 1.41 5.48
C GLY A 74 0.77 2.39 4.90
N VAL A 75 1.72 2.88 5.71
CA VAL A 75 2.82 3.75 5.24
C VAL A 75 3.70 3.02 4.21
N GLN A 76 3.99 1.74 4.45
CA GLN A 76 4.73 0.92 3.50
C GLN A 76 3.96 0.68 2.20
N ALA A 77 2.64 0.47 2.28
CA ALA A 77 1.77 0.33 1.12
C ALA A 77 1.75 1.61 0.28
N LEU A 78 1.63 2.77 0.93
CA LEU A 78 1.69 4.09 0.29
C LEU A 78 3.02 4.28 -0.45
N ARG A 79 4.14 3.92 0.18
CA ARG A 79 5.47 3.98 -0.44
C ARG A 79 5.60 3.04 -1.64
N ALA A 80 5.03 1.83 -1.56
CA ALA A 80 5.02 0.88 -2.67
C ALA A 80 4.20 1.40 -3.86
N ALA A 81 3.01 1.94 -3.59
CA ALA A 81 2.18 2.56 -4.62
C ALA A 81 2.87 3.76 -5.29
N ALA A 82 3.55 4.59 -4.50
CA ALA A 82 4.29 5.73 -5.02
C ALA A 82 5.47 5.32 -5.90
N ARG A 83 6.22 4.27 -5.52
CA ARG A 83 7.30 3.71 -6.35
C ARG A 83 6.78 3.10 -7.66
N GLY A 84 5.60 2.48 -7.63
CA GLY A 84 4.93 1.95 -8.82
C GLY A 84 4.26 3.02 -9.69
N GLY A 85 4.14 4.26 -9.22
CA GLY A 85 3.45 5.32 -9.94
C GLY A 85 1.91 5.19 -9.92
N TRP A 86 1.36 4.37 -9.03
CA TRP A 86 -0.06 4.03 -8.96
C TRP A 86 -0.87 5.16 -8.30
N LEU A 87 -1.12 6.23 -9.06
CA LEU A 87 -1.79 7.43 -8.58
C LEU A 87 -3.10 7.15 -7.82
N HIS A 88 -3.98 6.34 -8.40
CA HIS A 88 -5.29 6.03 -7.82
C HIS A 88 -5.18 5.28 -6.49
N VAL A 89 -4.17 4.43 -6.32
CA VAL A 89 -3.92 3.75 -5.04
C VAL A 89 -3.44 4.75 -4.01
N VAL A 90 -2.48 5.60 -4.38
CA VAL A 90 -1.95 6.65 -3.50
C VAL A 90 -3.07 7.56 -3.02
N THR A 91 -3.94 8.05 -3.91
CA THR A 91 -5.06 8.91 -3.52
C THR A 91 -6.05 8.19 -2.61
N THR A 92 -6.26 6.89 -2.80
CA THR A 92 -7.15 6.08 -1.95
C THR A 92 -6.58 5.93 -0.54
N LEU A 93 -5.28 5.63 -0.41
CA LEU A 93 -4.61 5.53 0.89
C LEU A 93 -4.58 6.88 1.62
N VAL A 94 -4.34 7.98 0.90
CA VAL A 94 -4.39 9.33 1.46
C VAL A 94 -5.80 9.70 1.93
N ALA A 95 -6.83 9.35 1.15
CA ALA A 95 -8.22 9.54 1.56
C ALA A 95 -8.58 8.72 2.81
N ALA A 96 -7.96 7.54 2.98
CA ALA A 96 -8.05 6.74 4.20
C ALA A 96 -7.19 7.27 5.37
N GLY A 97 -6.47 8.38 5.17
CA GLY A 97 -5.70 9.07 6.19
C GLY A 97 -4.25 8.60 6.32
N ALA A 98 -3.68 7.92 5.34
CA ALA A 98 -2.27 7.52 5.36
C ALA A 98 -1.33 8.72 5.61
N ASP A 99 -0.28 8.50 6.40
CA ASP A 99 0.69 9.54 6.74
C ASP A 99 1.62 9.85 5.55
N LEU A 100 1.71 11.13 5.19
CA LEU A 100 2.55 11.66 4.11
C LEU A 100 3.88 12.23 4.61
N SER A 101 4.13 12.17 5.92
CA SER A 101 5.34 12.72 6.56
C SER A 101 6.57 11.85 6.30
N ASP A 102 6.37 10.62 5.83
CA ASP A 102 7.44 9.67 5.53
C ASP A 102 8.39 10.22 4.44
N PRO A 103 9.69 10.42 4.74
CA PRO A 103 10.63 11.03 3.81
C PRO A 103 10.86 10.18 2.56
N ASP A 104 10.82 8.84 2.69
CA ASP A 104 10.98 7.93 1.56
C ASP A 104 9.79 7.99 0.61
N PHE A 105 8.57 8.07 1.15
CA PHE A 105 7.38 8.34 0.36
C PHE A 105 7.50 9.68 -0.36
N ARG A 106 7.86 10.77 0.34
CA ARG A 106 8.01 12.10 -0.27
C ARG A 106 9.05 12.09 -1.38
N ALA A 107 10.19 11.45 -1.17
CA ALA A 107 11.22 11.29 -2.20
C ALA A 107 10.71 10.51 -3.42
N CYS A 108 9.90 9.46 -3.23
CA CYS A 108 9.28 8.72 -4.33
C CYS A 108 8.19 9.54 -5.05
N ALA A 109 7.31 10.19 -4.29
CA ALA A 109 6.22 11.00 -4.80
C ALA A 109 6.72 12.20 -5.62
N LEU A 110 7.79 12.87 -5.18
CA LEU A 110 8.40 13.99 -5.89
C LEU A 110 8.96 13.60 -7.27
N ARG A 111 9.41 12.35 -7.45
CA ARG A 111 9.88 11.85 -8.75
C ARG A 111 8.75 11.65 -9.76
N SER A 112 7.52 11.44 -9.29
CA SER A 112 6.35 11.27 -10.15
C SER A 112 5.54 12.57 -10.21
N ARG A 113 5.61 13.29 -11.34
CA ARG A 113 4.82 14.53 -11.54
C ARG A 113 3.32 14.33 -11.31
N SER A 114 2.80 13.14 -11.64
CA SER A 114 1.39 12.82 -11.43
C SER A 114 1.03 12.78 -9.94
N ILE A 115 1.88 12.14 -9.12
CA ILE A 115 1.64 11.98 -7.69
C ILE A 115 1.90 13.30 -6.95
N SER A 116 3.03 13.95 -7.22
CA SER A 116 3.37 15.23 -6.57
C SER A 116 2.32 16.30 -6.85
N ARG A 117 1.82 16.38 -8.09
CA ARG A 117 0.73 17.32 -8.43
C ARG A 117 -0.59 16.95 -7.78
N ALA A 118 -0.96 15.68 -7.75
CA ALA A 118 -2.22 15.25 -7.16
C ALA A 118 -2.28 15.46 -5.64
N LEU A 119 -1.15 15.31 -4.95
CA LEU A 119 -1.06 15.51 -3.50
C LEU A 119 -0.54 16.88 -3.10
N ASN A 120 -0.34 17.78 -4.07
CA ASN A 120 0.27 19.10 -3.87
C ASN A 120 1.60 19.04 -3.07
N ILE A 121 2.39 17.97 -3.29
CA ILE A 121 3.70 17.79 -2.66
C ILE A 121 4.69 18.59 -3.48
N SER A 122 4.97 19.81 -3.03
CA SER A 122 6.07 20.60 -3.55
C SER A 122 7.39 20.12 -2.93
N ALA A 123 8.46 20.15 -3.73
CA ALA A 123 9.79 20.26 -3.18
C ALA A 123 9.85 21.66 -2.58
N GLU A 124 9.43 21.84 -1.33
CA GLU A 124 9.89 23.00 -0.60
C GLU A 124 11.42 22.87 -0.55
N LEU A 125 12.08 23.61 -1.44
CA LEU A 125 13.42 24.08 -1.18
C LEU A 125 13.38 24.68 0.22
N PRO A 126 14.26 24.29 1.17
CA PRO A 126 14.33 24.97 2.44
C PRO A 126 14.50 26.44 2.12
N SER A 127 13.44 27.21 2.35
CA SER A 127 13.39 28.64 2.10
C SER A 127 14.20 29.29 3.20
N ASN A 128 15.53 29.14 3.15
CA ASN A 128 16.43 29.94 3.96
C ASN A 128 16.89 31.12 3.11
N ARG A 129 16.05 32.16 3.17
CA ARG A 129 16.39 33.58 3.20
C ARG A 129 17.59 34.00 2.34
N PHE A 130 17.26 34.46 1.13
CA PHE A 130 17.84 35.71 0.65
C PHE A 130 17.38 36.85 1.58
N THR A 131 18.15 37.13 2.63
CA THR A 131 18.23 38.50 3.15
C THR A 131 19.37 39.17 2.41
N PHE A 132 19.04 39.94 1.38
CA PHE A 132 19.91 40.99 0.87
C PHE A 132 20.03 42.06 1.96
N GLN A 133 21.22 42.28 2.48
CA GLN A 133 21.67 43.60 2.92
C GLN A 133 23.19 43.71 2.79
#